data_AF-A0A509L5C1-F1
#
_entry.id   AF-A0A509L5C1-F1
#
_cell.length_a   1.000
_cell.length_b   1.000
_cell.length_c   1.000
_cell.angle_alpha   90.00
_cell.angle_beta   90.00
_cell.angle_gamma   90.00
#
_symmetry.space_group_name_H-M   'P 1'
#
loop_
_entity.id
_entity.type
_entity.pdbx_description
1 polymer ?
#
loop_
_entity_poly.entity_id
_entity_poly.type
_entity_poly.pdbx_seq_one_letter_code
_entity_poly.pdbx_strand_id
1 'polypeptide(L)'
;MALNLKCIGEKIGPFIKDYEQKDAILYALGVGAGFSDLHYCYEKNLKVIPSFSIALIFETLADFAIKAEVNLAGILHGEQELIFHNPIPPEGTLTTNGQISKIYDKGKDKGALVIGESDTFHSNGQKLYTSIFSLFCRLDGGFGGEKTLKTQFKFPKREPDFIVKETPLADQPLIYRLSGDIFPLHADPEFAKASGFERPIMHGLCTHGFACRALISQLIPGEPDKARRMACRFAGTLYPGIAIKTLIWKTEDEKAVWKVINAETNDIIINNGIFEFGDIPKDEIGFNDRVVAVTGGGDMNPAGLFKRMPDVFKKEAAAGMDVVFQFNIKGPKGGDWIVAVKDKECDIKPGEAQNPDCTLTMSDDNFVKLFTGVMTSMQAFSSGKLSLDGDIMKSQLIEKIFDLNL
;
A
#
# COMPACT_ATOMS: atom_id res chain seq x y z
N MET A 1 -4.89 2.66 -28.25
CA MET A 1 -5.95 1.72 -27.82
C MET A 1 -6.75 2.41 -26.74
N ALA A 2 -8.01 2.03 -26.52
CA ALA A 2 -8.78 2.59 -25.43
C ALA A 2 -8.38 1.87 -24.14
N LEU A 3 -8.24 2.60 -23.03
CA LEU A 3 -8.00 1.99 -21.72
C LEU A 3 -9.16 1.07 -21.35
N ASN A 4 -8.84 -0.08 -20.75
CA ASN A 4 -9.84 -0.98 -20.21
C ASN A 4 -10.33 -0.47 -18.85
N LEU A 5 -11.41 0.30 -18.81
CA LEU A 5 -11.96 0.83 -17.55
C LEU A 5 -12.65 -0.24 -16.68
N LYS A 6 -13.00 -1.40 -17.25
CA LYS A 6 -13.68 -2.47 -16.52
C LYS A 6 -12.74 -3.20 -15.55
N CYS A 7 -11.42 -3.07 -15.71
CA CYS A 7 -10.45 -3.69 -14.82
C CYS A 7 -10.39 -3.08 -13.41
N ILE A 8 -11.06 -1.95 -13.17
CA ILE A 8 -11.07 -1.29 -11.86
C ILE A 8 -11.72 -2.23 -10.84
N GLY A 9 -11.00 -2.53 -9.76
CA GLY A 9 -11.43 -3.47 -8.72
C GLY A 9 -11.28 -4.96 -9.10
N GLU A 10 -10.85 -5.29 -10.32
CA GLU A 10 -10.53 -6.67 -10.66
C GLU A 10 -9.20 -7.09 -10.03
N LYS A 11 -9.15 -8.32 -9.52
CA LYS A 11 -7.93 -8.90 -8.95
C LYS A 11 -6.86 -9.11 -10.02
N ILE A 12 -5.62 -8.82 -9.64
CA ILE A 12 -4.39 -9.03 -10.40
C ILE A 12 -3.44 -9.84 -9.50
N GLY A 13 -2.99 -11.00 -9.98
CA GLY A 13 -2.31 -12.02 -9.17
C GLY A 13 -3.22 -13.20 -8.79
N PRO A 14 -2.81 -14.07 -7.84
CA PRO A 14 -1.62 -13.92 -7.00
C PRO A 14 -0.32 -14.08 -7.78
N PHE A 15 0.67 -13.26 -7.44
CA PHE A 15 2.05 -13.41 -7.89
C PHE A 15 2.87 -14.04 -6.77
N ILE A 16 3.61 -15.09 -7.09
CA ILE A 16 4.47 -15.78 -6.14
C ILE A 16 5.92 -15.47 -6.51
N LYS A 17 6.73 -15.07 -5.52
CA LYS A 17 8.16 -14.82 -5.70
C LYS A 17 8.96 -15.36 -4.53
N ASP A 18 9.94 -16.20 -4.85
CA ASP A 18 10.98 -16.61 -3.92
C ASP A 18 12.15 -15.65 -3.98
N TYR A 19 12.80 -15.42 -2.84
CA TYR A 19 14.04 -14.66 -2.74
C TYR A 19 14.89 -15.20 -1.60
N GLU A 20 16.20 -15.03 -1.73
CA GLU A 20 17.20 -15.45 -0.75
C GLU A 20 17.98 -14.24 -0.22
N GLN A 21 18.82 -14.46 0.78
CA GLN A 21 19.69 -13.44 1.37
C GLN A 21 20.56 -12.73 0.33
N LYS A 22 21.01 -13.46 -0.70
CA LYS A 22 21.81 -12.90 -1.80
C LYS A 22 21.05 -11.83 -2.58
N ASP A 23 19.72 -11.95 -2.70
CA ASP A 23 18.90 -10.99 -3.45
C ASP A 23 18.73 -9.70 -2.64
N ALA A 24 18.54 -9.82 -1.32
CA ALA A 24 18.52 -8.68 -0.42
C ALA A 24 19.88 -7.95 -0.39
N ILE A 25 21.00 -8.68 -0.36
CA ILE A 25 22.36 -8.12 -0.42
C ILE A 25 22.62 -7.46 -1.78
N LEU A 26 22.24 -8.12 -2.88
CA LEU A 26 22.39 -7.59 -4.23
C LEU A 26 21.60 -6.28 -4.41
N TYR A 27 20.38 -6.23 -3.90
CA TYR A 27 19.60 -5.00 -3.87
C TYR A 27 20.30 -3.92 -3.06
N ALA A 28 20.80 -4.24 -1.85
CA ALA A 28 21.49 -3.28 -1.01
C ALA A 28 22.69 -2.65 -1.69
N LEU A 29 23.54 -3.46 -2.33
CA LEU A 29 24.66 -3.00 -3.16
C LEU A 29 24.16 -2.16 -4.36
N GLY A 30 23.08 -2.60 -4.99
CA GLY A 30 22.40 -1.91 -6.08
C GLY A 30 21.88 -0.52 -5.72
N VAL A 31 21.67 -0.22 -4.43
CA VAL A 31 21.25 1.09 -3.91
C VAL A 31 22.33 1.78 -3.05
N GLY A 32 23.59 1.37 -3.25
CA GLY A 32 24.76 2.07 -2.73
C GLY A 32 25.22 1.67 -1.33
N ALA A 33 24.64 0.62 -0.73
CA ALA A 33 25.17 0.08 0.51
C ALA A 33 26.57 -0.53 0.28
N GLY A 34 27.36 -0.59 1.35
CA GLY A 34 28.72 -1.13 1.31
C GLY A 34 29.28 -1.29 2.72
N PHE A 35 30.59 -1.16 2.89
CA PHE A 35 31.24 -1.31 4.20
C PHE A 35 30.74 -0.33 5.28
N SER A 36 30.24 0.85 4.88
CA SER A 36 29.60 1.80 5.81
C SER A 36 28.28 1.30 6.39
N ASP A 37 27.63 0.34 5.72
CA ASP A 37 26.34 -0.23 6.06
C ASP A 37 26.39 -1.76 6.02
N LEU A 38 27.45 -2.33 6.60
CA LEU A 38 27.77 -3.75 6.47
C LEU A 38 26.62 -4.67 6.90
N HIS A 39 25.74 -4.23 7.80
CA HIS A 39 24.54 -4.98 8.21
C HIS A 39 23.50 -5.17 7.10
N TYR A 40 23.61 -4.48 5.96
CA TYR A 40 22.82 -4.76 4.74
C TYR A 40 23.55 -5.65 3.72
N CYS A 41 24.86 -5.87 3.91
CA CYS A 41 25.71 -6.54 2.91
C CYS A 41 26.37 -7.82 3.43
N TYR A 42 26.21 -8.16 4.71
CA TYR A 42 26.83 -9.33 5.33
C TYR A 42 25.80 -10.19 6.06
N GLU A 43 25.72 -11.46 5.65
CA GLU A 43 24.69 -12.43 6.01
C GLU A 43 24.58 -12.72 7.52
N LYS A 44 25.67 -12.55 8.29
CA LYS A 44 25.72 -12.91 9.71
C LYS A 44 24.62 -12.25 10.56
N ASN A 45 24.26 -11.00 10.27
CA ASN A 45 23.21 -10.24 10.97
C ASN A 45 22.44 -9.38 9.96
N LEU A 46 22.06 -9.99 8.83
CA LEU A 46 21.50 -9.27 7.69
C LEU A 46 20.19 -8.58 8.07
N LYS A 47 20.16 -7.26 7.89
CA LYS A 47 18.94 -6.47 7.86
C LYS A 47 18.56 -6.20 6.41
N VAL A 48 17.27 -5.98 6.17
CA VAL A 48 16.76 -5.70 4.82
C VAL A 48 16.38 -4.23 4.73
N ILE A 49 16.81 -3.57 3.65
CA ILE A 49 16.40 -2.18 3.38
C ILE A 49 14.92 -2.21 2.98
N PRO A 50 14.03 -1.43 3.63
CA PRO A 50 12.58 -1.49 3.39
C PRO A 50 12.18 -1.29 1.93
N SER A 51 12.89 -0.42 1.20
CA SER A 51 12.65 -0.19 -0.22
C SER A 51 12.94 -1.41 -1.11
N PHE A 52 13.51 -2.50 -0.59
CA PHE A 52 13.59 -3.78 -1.31
C PHE A 52 12.20 -4.32 -1.69
N SER A 53 11.15 -3.93 -0.97
CA SER A 53 9.74 -4.26 -1.26
C SER A 53 9.35 -4.02 -2.72
N ILE A 54 9.76 -2.89 -3.31
CA ILE A 54 9.39 -2.56 -4.69
C ILE A 54 10.17 -3.37 -5.72
N ALA A 55 11.42 -3.74 -5.43
CA ALA A 55 12.19 -4.64 -6.29
C ALA A 55 11.58 -6.05 -6.32
N LEU A 56 11.02 -6.51 -5.20
CA LEU A 56 10.33 -7.79 -5.10
C LEU A 56 9.05 -7.84 -5.95
N ILE A 57 8.39 -6.71 -6.22
CA ILE A 57 7.16 -6.68 -7.03
C ILE A 57 7.31 -5.97 -8.37
N PHE A 58 8.52 -5.52 -8.75
CA PHE A 58 8.69 -4.68 -9.93
C PHE A 58 8.15 -5.31 -11.22
N GLU A 59 8.41 -6.60 -11.41
CA GLU A 59 7.97 -7.34 -12.59
C GLU A 59 6.44 -7.35 -12.73
N THR A 60 5.71 -7.32 -11.61
CA THR A 60 4.24 -7.33 -11.61
C THR A 60 3.65 -6.00 -12.07
N LEU A 61 4.41 -4.89 -12.05
CA LEU A 61 3.91 -3.58 -12.49
C LEU A 61 3.47 -3.60 -13.97
N ALA A 62 4.11 -4.43 -14.80
CA ALA A 62 3.72 -4.62 -16.19
C ALA A 62 2.32 -5.22 -16.32
N ASP A 63 1.94 -6.14 -15.42
CA ASP A 63 0.60 -6.75 -15.45
C ASP A 63 -0.52 -5.75 -15.24
N PHE A 64 -0.31 -4.71 -14.42
CA PHE A 64 -1.28 -3.63 -14.24
C PHE A 64 -1.43 -2.81 -15.53
N ALA A 65 -0.32 -2.50 -16.20
CA ALA A 65 -0.35 -1.78 -17.47
C ALA A 65 -1.07 -2.59 -18.56
N ILE A 66 -0.79 -3.90 -18.65
CA ILE A 66 -1.42 -4.82 -19.60
C ILE A 66 -2.91 -4.95 -19.29
N LYS A 67 -3.28 -5.15 -18.02
CA LYS A 67 -4.68 -5.28 -17.57
C LYS A 67 -5.52 -4.04 -17.90
N ALA A 68 -4.91 -2.86 -17.79
CA ALA A 68 -5.51 -1.58 -18.15
C ALA A 68 -5.48 -1.27 -19.65
N GLU A 69 -4.86 -2.12 -20.48
CA GLU A 69 -4.64 -1.90 -21.91
C GLU A 69 -3.90 -0.58 -22.23
N VAL A 70 -2.95 -0.20 -21.37
CA VAL A 70 -2.14 1.01 -21.53
C VAL A 70 -1.25 0.93 -22.77
N ASN A 71 -1.09 2.04 -23.49
CA ASN A 71 -0.05 2.16 -24.50
C ASN A 71 1.34 2.18 -23.86
N LEU A 72 2.03 1.04 -23.90
CA LEU A 72 3.34 0.84 -23.26
C LEU A 72 4.43 1.79 -23.75
N ALA A 73 4.32 2.37 -24.95
CA ALA A 73 5.28 3.36 -25.43
C ALA A 73 5.22 4.70 -24.67
N GLY A 74 4.09 4.98 -24.00
CA GLY A 74 3.82 6.23 -23.29
C GLY A 74 3.94 6.16 -21.78
N ILE A 75 4.21 4.98 -21.21
CA ILE A 75 4.14 4.72 -19.76
C ILE A 75 5.34 5.29 -19.01
N LEU A 76 5.07 5.91 -17.86
CA LEU A 76 6.07 6.31 -16.88
C LEU A 76 5.61 5.91 -15.49
N HIS A 77 6.54 5.47 -14.65
CA HIS A 77 6.29 5.31 -13.22
C HIS A 77 6.25 6.70 -12.59
N GLY A 78 5.06 7.17 -12.17
CA GLY A 78 4.84 8.54 -11.71
C GLY A 78 5.09 8.73 -10.22
N GLU A 79 4.42 7.95 -9.39
CA GLU A 79 4.40 8.05 -7.94
C GLU A 79 4.47 6.65 -7.35
N GLN A 80 5.15 6.51 -6.21
CA GLN A 80 5.28 5.28 -5.46
C GLN A 80 5.04 5.59 -3.99
N GLU A 81 4.20 4.78 -3.36
CA GLU A 81 3.97 4.74 -1.93
C GLU A 81 4.11 3.30 -1.43
N LEU A 82 4.88 3.14 -0.36
CA LEU A 82 5.09 1.88 0.33
C LEU A 82 4.67 2.09 1.78
N ILE A 83 3.78 1.23 2.26
CA ILE A 83 3.36 1.16 3.66
C ILE A 83 3.90 -0.15 4.21
N PHE A 84 4.76 -0.08 5.21
CA PHE A 84 5.43 -1.23 5.80
C PHE A 84 4.67 -1.66 7.06
N HIS A 85 4.07 -2.85 7.00
CA HIS A 85 3.32 -3.43 8.11
C HIS A 85 4.20 -4.32 8.98
N ASN A 86 5.21 -4.95 8.37
CA ASN A 86 6.21 -5.76 9.06
C ASN A 86 7.54 -5.70 8.29
N PRO A 87 8.69 -5.89 8.97
CA PRO A 87 9.99 -5.98 8.30
C PRO A 87 10.01 -7.13 7.29
N ILE A 88 10.68 -6.90 6.16
CA ILE A 88 10.91 -7.95 5.16
C ILE A 88 11.97 -8.90 5.72
N PRO A 89 11.69 -10.21 5.83
CA PRO A 89 12.71 -11.20 6.20
C PRO A 89 13.88 -11.20 5.21
N PRO A 90 15.06 -11.72 5.58
CA PRO A 90 16.20 -11.76 4.66
C PRO A 90 16.03 -12.78 3.52
N GLU A 91 15.07 -13.70 3.64
CA GLU A 91 14.74 -14.72 2.64
C GLU A 91 13.28 -15.14 2.82
N GLY A 92 12.68 -15.72 1.79
CA GLY A 92 11.37 -16.34 1.91
C GLY A 92 10.58 -16.39 0.60
N THR A 93 9.32 -16.78 0.73
CA THR A 93 8.36 -16.84 -0.37
C THR A 93 7.29 -15.79 -0.13
N LEU A 94 7.06 -14.95 -1.13
CA LEU A 94 6.07 -13.87 -1.09
C LEU A 94 4.89 -14.18 -2.00
N THR A 95 3.70 -13.83 -1.54
CA THR A 95 2.48 -13.78 -2.34
C THR A 95 2.00 -12.34 -2.44
N THR A 96 1.88 -11.81 -3.64
CA THR A 96 1.39 -10.45 -3.90
C THR A 96 0.05 -10.50 -4.63
N ASN A 97 -0.94 -9.79 -4.10
CA ASN A 97 -2.24 -9.62 -4.74
C ASN A 97 -2.48 -8.13 -4.94
N GLY A 98 -2.91 -7.74 -6.13
CA GLY A 98 -3.19 -6.34 -6.43
C GLY A 98 -4.47 -6.14 -7.20
N GLN A 99 -4.75 -4.88 -7.46
CA GLN A 99 -5.87 -4.41 -8.25
C GLN A 99 -5.61 -3.00 -8.75
N ILE A 100 -6.28 -2.62 -9.84
CA ILE A 100 -6.34 -1.22 -10.25
C ILE A 100 -7.47 -0.58 -9.46
N SER A 101 -7.15 0.39 -8.61
CA SER A 101 -8.15 1.03 -7.76
C SER A 101 -8.84 2.19 -8.47
N LYS A 102 -8.12 2.92 -9.32
CA LYS A 102 -8.66 4.07 -10.08
C LYS A 102 -7.96 4.29 -11.41
N ILE A 103 -8.68 4.85 -12.38
CA ILE A 103 -8.11 5.38 -13.62
C ILE A 103 -8.65 6.79 -13.85
N TYR A 104 -7.76 7.77 -13.94
CA TYR A 104 -8.12 9.16 -14.16
C TYR A 104 -7.79 9.63 -15.56
N ASP A 105 -8.65 10.46 -16.14
CA ASP A 105 -8.41 11.18 -17.38
C ASP A 105 -7.80 12.56 -17.09
N LYS A 106 -6.59 12.82 -17.61
CA LYS A 106 -5.97 14.15 -17.52
C LYS A 106 -6.23 15.01 -18.76
N GLY A 107 -6.89 14.46 -19.78
CA GLY A 107 -7.20 15.07 -21.05
C GLY A 107 -6.33 14.52 -22.19
N LYS A 108 -6.81 14.68 -23.42
CA LYS A 108 -6.21 14.14 -24.66
C LYS A 108 -4.70 14.41 -24.77
N ASP A 109 -4.26 15.61 -24.42
CA ASP A 109 -2.85 16.02 -24.55
C ASP A 109 -2.01 15.79 -23.27
N LYS A 110 -2.63 15.28 -22.20
CA LYS A 110 -1.99 15.08 -20.89
C LYS A 110 -1.96 13.62 -20.45
N GLY A 111 -2.66 12.74 -21.16
CA GLY A 111 -2.70 11.30 -20.86
C GLY A 111 -3.67 10.92 -19.75
N ALA A 112 -3.46 9.73 -19.20
CA ALA A 112 -4.20 9.16 -18.09
C ALA A 112 -3.30 8.87 -16.89
N LEU A 113 -3.92 8.62 -15.74
CA LEU A 113 -3.25 8.16 -14.54
C LEU A 113 -3.93 6.88 -14.06
N VAL A 114 -3.23 5.75 -14.13
CA VAL A 114 -3.70 4.47 -13.60
C VAL A 114 -3.13 4.30 -12.20
N ILE A 115 -3.98 4.08 -11.21
CA ILE A 115 -3.58 3.83 -9.81
C ILE A 115 -3.70 2.35 -9.55
N GLY A 116 -2.56 1.72 -9.30
CA GLY A 116 -2.47 0.33 -8.86
C GLY A 116 -2.18 0.26 -7.38
N GLU A 117 -2.73 -0.76 -6.73
CA GLU A 117 -2.39 -1.10 -5.36
C GLU A 117 -2.19 -2.61 -5.22
N SER A 118 -1.34 -3.01 -4.29
CA SER A 118 -1.08 -4.41 -3.99
C SER A 118 -0.67 -4.63 -2.54
N ASP A 119 -1.08 -5.75 -1.99
CA ASP A 119 -0.66 -6.26 -0.70
C ASP A 119 0.26 -7.48 -0.90
N THR A 120 1.38 -7.48 -0.20
CA THR A 120 2.34 -8.57 -0.21
C THR A 120 2.41 -9.25 1.15
N PHE A 121 2.30 -10.58 1.13
CA PHE A 121 2.32 -11.45 2.30
C PHE A 121 3.50 -12.41 2.22
N HIS A 122 4.10 -12.72 3.36
CA HIS A 122 5.02 -13.84 3.48
C HIS A 122 4.24 -15.16 3.54
N SER A 123 4.87 -16.28 3.16
CA SER A 123 4.26 -17.63 3.17
C SER A 123 3.78 -18.10 4.55
N ASN A 124 4.26 -17.49 5.64
CA ASN A 124 3.75 -17.70 7.00
C ASN A 124 2.43 -16.95 7.31
N GLY A 125 1.87 -16.21 6.35
CA GLY A 125 0.63 -15.44 6.49
C GLY A 125 0.81 -13.99 6.96
N GLN A 126 2.03 -13.54 7.28
CA GLN A 126 2.27 -12.17 7.71
C GLN A 126 2.17 -11.19 6.55
N LYS A 127 1.35 -10.14 6.68
CA LYS A 127 1.33 -9.02 5.74
C LYS A 127 2.60 -8.19 5.91
N LEU A 128 3.42 -8.07 4.87
CA LEU A 128 4.69 -7.35 4.96
C LEU A 128 4.52 -5.88 4.59
N TYR A 129 3.94 -5.60 3.43
CA TYR A 129 3.78 -4.24 2.94
C TYR A 129 2.61 -4.11 1.97
N THR A 130 2.13 -2.87 1.84
CA THR A 130 1.22 -2.43 0.79
C THR A 130 1.99 -1.49 -0.15
N SER A 131 1.89 -1.72 -1.45
CA SER A 131 2.41 -0.84 -2.49
C SER A 131 1.26 -0.15 -3.20
N ILE A 132 1.32 1.17 -3.30
CA ILE A 132 0.40 1.99 -4.09
C ILE A 132 1.25 2.77 -5.08
N PHE A 133 0.91 2.72 -6.35
CA PHE A 133 1.70 3.38 -7.39
C PHE A 133 0.80 3.99 -8.45
N SER A 134 1.35 4.97 -9.17
CA SER A 134 0.69 5.57 -10.30
C SER A 134 1.49 5.35 -11.58
N LEU A 135 0.84 4.82 -12.61
CA LEU A 135 1.35 4.82 -13.97
C LEU A 135 0.84 6.06 -14.69
N PHE A 136 1.75 6.89 -15.16
CA PHE A 136 1.42 8.04 -15.99
C PHE A 136 1.46 7.65 -17.46
N CYS A 137 0.28 7.53 -18.06
CA CYS A 137 0.04 6.96 -19.38
C CYS A 137 -0.15 8.10 -20.39
N ARG A 138 0.94 8.65 -20.91
CA ARG A 138 0.93 9.93 -21.64
C ARG A 138 0.10 9.93 -22.92
N LEU A 139 -0.16 8.75 -23.49
CA LEU A 139 -0.84 8.57 -24.78
C LEU A 139 -2.29 8.10 -24.66
N ASP A 140 -2.80 7.96 -23.43
CA ASP A 140 -4.06 7.27 -23.14
C ASP A 140 -5.13 8.19 -22.54
N GLY A 141 -5.02 9.50 -22.77
CA GLY A 141 -5.97 10.51 -22.26
C GLY A 141 -7.13 10.83 -23.21
N GLY A 142 -8.12 11.58 -22.72
CA GLY A 142 -9.25 12.06 -23.52
C GLY A 142 -10.40 11.06 -23.69
N PHE A 143 -10.52 10.10 -22.77
CA PHE A 143 -11.55 9.08 -22.76
C PHE A 143 -12.81 9.47 -21.94
N GLY A 144 -12.82 10.66 -21.31
CA GLY A 144 -13.97 11.21 -20.59
C GLY A 144 -14.13 10.69 -19.16
N GLY A 145 -13.06 10.17 -18.54
CA GLY A 145 -13.08 9.67 -17.17
C GLY A 145 -13.04 10.73 -16.06
N GLU A 146 -12.99 10.26 -14.81
CA GLU A 146 -12.82 11.11 -13.64
C GLU A 146 -11.51 11.92 -13.74
N LYS A 147 -11.52 13.17 -13.30
CA LYS A 147 -10.32 14.02 -13.27
C LYS A 147 -9.62 13.87 -11.94
N THR A 148 -8.28 13.89 -11.95
CA THR A 148 -7.48 13.90 -10.73
C THR A 148 -7.73 15.17 -9.92
N LEU A 149 -7.87 15.07 -8.61
CA LEU A 149 -7.73 16.23 -7.71
C LEU A 149 -6.27 16.68 -7.68
N LYS A 150 -6.04 18.00 -7.61
CA LYS A 150 -4.68 18.54 -7.43
C LYS A 150 -4.31 18.49 -5.95
N THR A 151 -3.43 17.58 -5.57
CA THR A 151 -2.84 17.58 -4.23
C THR A 151 -1.79 18.69 -4.15
N GLN A 152 -1.92 19.60 -3.18
CA GLN A 152 -0.89 20.60 -2.90
C GLN A 152 0.09 20.06 -1.86
N PHE A 153 1.26 19.62 -2.32
CA PHE A 153 2.38 19.30 -1.45
C PHE A 153 3.27 20.54 -1.25
N LYS A 154 3.68 20.83 -0.02
CA LYS A 154 4.57 21.97 0.28
C LYS A 154 5.66 21.55 1.25
N PHE A 155 6.90 21.85 0.89
CA PHE A 155 8.02 21.76 1.83
C PHE A 155 7.99 22.95 2.80
N PRO A 156 8.51 22.78 4.03
CA PRO A 156 8.76 23.88 4.94
C PRO A 156 9.60 24.98 4.28
N LYS A 157 9.24 26.25 4.53
CA LYS A 157 9.99 27.42 4.03
C LYS A 157 11.20 27.73 4.93
N ARG A 158 12.04 26.72 5.17
CA ARG A 158 13.29 26.78 5.96
C ARG A 158 14.31 25.82 5.35
N GLU A 159 15.56 25.93 5.76
CA GLU A 159 16.60 24.97 5.36
C GLU A 159 16.25 23.53 5.81
N PRO A 160 16.67 22.51 5.05
CA PRO A 160 16.53 21.11 5.45
C PRO A 160 17.23 20.85 6.78
N ASP A 161 16.66 19.97 7.59
CA ASP A 161 17.30 19.50 8.83
C ASP A 161 18.52 18.63 8.51
N PHE A 162 18.44 17.86 7.40
CA PHE A 162 19.54 17.03 6.93
C PHE A 162 19.73 17.14 5.42
N ILE A 163 21.00 17.09 5.01
CA ILE A 163 21.42 17.01 3.61
C ILE A 163 22.39 15.85 3.51
N VAL A 164 21.92 14.71 2.99
CA VAL A 164 22.77 13.53 2.76
C VAL A 164 23.28 13.59 1.33
N LYS A 165 24.60 13.58 1.16
CA LYS A 165 25.26 13.59 -0.15
C LYS A 165 25.73 12.17 -0.47
N GLU A 166 25.35 11.66 -1.62
CA GLU A 166 25.77 10.37 -2.12
C GLU A 166 26.13 10.47 -3.59
N THR A 167 27.06 9.63 -4.05
CA THR A 167 27.46 9.54 -5.45
C THR A 167 27.26 8.12 -5.93
N PRO A 168 26.14 7.82 -6.61
CA PRO A 168 25.95 6.55 -7.29
C PRO A 168 27.12 6.26 -8.24
N LEU A 169 27.49 4.99 -8.37
CA LEU A 169 28.54 4.59 -9.32
C LEU A 169 28.11 4.89 -10.76
N ALA A 170 29.10 5.05 -11.65
CA ALA A 170 28.83 5.13 -13.09
C ALA A 170 28.14 3.86 -13.62
N ASP A 171 28.47 2.71 -13.02
CA ASP A 171 27.92 1.39 -13.39
C ASP A 171 26.75 0.96 -12.49
N GLN A 172 26.24 1.84 -11.62
CA GLN A 172 25.18 1.51 -10.64
C GLN A 172 23.94 0.85 -11.27
N PRO A 173 23.43 1.29 -12.45
CA PRO A 173 22.27 0.63 -13.08
C PRO A 173 22.52 -0.82 -13.46
N LEU A 174 23.77 -1.20 -13.79
CA LEU A 174 24.12 -2.57 -14.18
C LEU A 174 24.00 -3.54 -13.00
N ILE A 175 24.18 -3.04 -11.78
CA ILE A 175 23.99 -3.80 -10.54
C ILE A 175 22.50 -3.79 -10.17
N TYR A 176 21.88 -2.61 -10.10
CA TYR A 176 20.49 -2.46 -9.64
C TYR A 176 19.50 -3.26 -10.49
N ARG A 177 19.67 -3.28 -11.82
CA ARG A 177 18.78 -4.03 -12.73
C ARG A 177 18.66 -5.52 -12.40
N LEU A 178 19.68 -6.09 -11.77
CA LEU A 178 19.66 -7.50 -11.36
C LEU A 178 18.69 -7.78 -10.20
N SER A 179 18.12 -6.73 -9.60
CA SER A 179 17.05 -6.83 -8.60
C SER A 179 15.64 -6.91 -9.21
N GLY A 180 15.51 -6.85 -10.55
CA GLY A 180 14.24 -7.11 -11.27
C GLY A 180 13.99 -6.20 -12.48
N ASP A 181 14.41 -4.92 -12.42
CA ASP A 181 14.18 -3.99 -13.53
C ASP A 181 15.25 -4.09 -14.62
N ILE A 182 15.05 -5.05 -15.52
CA ILE A 182 15.94 -5.31 -16.66
C ILE A 182 15.68 -4.42 -17.88
N PHE A 183 14.84 -3.39 -17.76
CA PHE A 183 14.42 -2.55 -18.90
C PHE A 183 15.63 -1.92 -19.63
N PRO A 184 15.74 -2.05 -20.98
CA PRO A 184 16.94 -1.65 -21.72
C PRO A 184 17.34 -0.18 -21.58
N LEU A 185 16.41 0.72 -21.26
CA LEU A 185 16.67 2.15 -21.04
C LEU A 185 17.82 2.44 -20.06
N HIS A 186 18.09 1.50 -19.16
CA HIS A 186 19.09 1.64 -18.10
C HIS A 186 20.44 0.95 -18.41
N ALA A 187 20.57 0.27 -19.54
CA ALA A 187 21.78 -0.49 -19.88
C ALA A 187 22.22 -0.35 -21.35
N ASP A 188 21.28 -0.18 -22.29
CA ASP A 188 21.54 -0.14 -23.73
C ASP A 188 21.65 1.32 -24.23
N PRO A 189 22.83 1.76 -24.69
CA PRO A 189 23.02 3.11 -25.21
C PRO A 189 22.18 3.43 -26.46
N GLU A 190 21.97 2.45 -27.35
CA GLU A 190 21.18 2.66 -28.57
C GLU A 190 19.71 2.85 -28.22
N PHE A 191 19.19 2.02 -27.33
CA PHE A 191 17.81 2.14 -26.84
C PHE A 191 17.58 3.45 -26.08
N ALA A 192 18.51 3.85 -25.21
CA ALA A 192 18.41 5.11 -24.47
C ALA A 192 18.40 6.32 -25.40
N LYS A 193 19.26 6.31 -26.43
CA LYS A 193 19.30 7.35 -27.47
C LYS A 193 18.03 7.41 -28.30
N ALA A 194 17.51 6.25 -28.72
CA ALA A 194 16.23 6.16 -29.41
C ALA A 194 15.06 6.66 -28.54
N SER A 195 15.17 6.53 -27.22
CA SER A 195 14.20 7.02 -26.23
C SER A 195 14.37 8.51 -25.88
N GLY A 196 15.33 9.21 -26.49
CA GLY A 196 15.54 10.66 -26.33
C GLY A 196 16.51 11.05 -25.22
N PHE A 197 17.27 10.11 -24.66
CA PHE A 197 18.32 10.38 -23.67
C PHE A 197 19.71 10.39 -24.33
N GLU A 198 20.69 11.02 -23.68
CA GLU A 198 22.06 11.06 -24.21
C GLU A 198 22.75 9.69 -24.09
N ARG A 199 22.45 8.96 -23.00
CA ARG A 199 22.99 7.65 -22.63
C ARG A 199 22.04 6.97 -21.64
N PRO A 200 22.29 5.72 -21.21
CA PRO A 200 21.44 5.07 -20.22
C PRO A 200 21.32 5.88 -18.94
N ILE A 201 20.12 5.90 -18.37
CA ILE A 201 19.78 6.70 -17.17
C ILE A 201 19.68 5.80 -15.93
N MET A 202 19.83 6.39 -14.74
CA MET A 202 19.56 5.70 -13.49
C MET A 202 18.09 5.30 -13.40
N HIS A 203 17.82 4.12 -12.82
CA HIS A 203 16.48 3.75 -12.42
C HIS A 203 15.95 4.74 -11.36
N GLY A 204 14.71 5.20 -11.52
CA GLY A 204 14.05 6.03 -10.49
C GLY A 204 13.99 5.30 -9.14
N LEU A 205 13.69 3.99 -9.17
CA LEU A 205 13.64 3.14 -7.98
C LEU A 205 15.02 2.86 -7.36
N CYS A 206 16.11 2.93 -8.14
CA CYS A 206 17.46 2.92 -7.58
C CYS A 206 17.70 4.19 -6.76
N THR A 207 17.40 5.37 -7.33
CA THR A 207 17.51 6.65 -6.62
C THR A 207 16.62 6.70 -5.38
N HIS A 208 15.42 6.10 -5.44
CA HIS A 208 14.55 5.90 -4.28
C HIS A 208 15.22 5.04 -3.20
N GLY A 209 15.91 3.97 -3.56
CA GLY A 209 16.67 3.14 -2.60
C GLY A 209 17.81 3.90 -1.90
N PHE A 210 18.55 4.74 -2.62
CA PHE A 210 19.53 5.66 -2.02
C PHE A 210 18.84 6.58 -1.01
N ALA A 211 17.71 7.20 -1.39
CA ALA A 211 16.94 8.04 -0.47
C ALA A 211 16.43 7.27 0.76
N CYS A 212 16.03 6.00 0.62
CA CYS A 212 15.61 5.15 1.74
C CYS A 212 16.75 4.97 2.75
N ARG A 213 17.96 4.65 2.27
CA ARG A 213 19.15 4.55 3.13
C ARG A 213 19.48 5.88 3.82
N ALA A 214 19.44 6.99 3.08
CA ALA A 214 19.63 8.32 3.64
C ALA A 214 18.61 8.62 4.76
N LEU A 215 17.32 8.36 4.53
CA LEU A 215 16.26 8.55 5.52
C LEU A 215 16.49 7.70 6.77
N ILE A 216 16.83 6.42 6.60
CA ILE A 216 17.12 5.51 7.73
C ILE A 216 18.32 6.03 8.52
N SER A 217 19.42 6.38 7.86
CA SER A 217 20.64 6.84 8.52
C SER A 217 20.43 8.10 9.38
N GLN A 218 19.50 8.98 8.99
CA GLN A 218 19.26 10.26 9.68
C GLN A 218 18.12 10.21 10.68
N LEU A 219 17.09 9.39 10.45
CA LEU A 219 15.85 9.40 11.22
C LEU A 219 15.72 8.21 12.17
N ILE A 220 16.24 7.04 11.78
CA ILE A 220 16.16 5.76 12.51
C ILE A 220 17.47 4.96 12.35
N PRO A 221 18.61 5.50 12.80
CA PRO A 221 19.93 4.99 12.45
C PRO A 221 20.12 3.53 12.86
N GLY A 222 20.32 2.67 11.86
CA GLY A 222 20.52 1.23 12.06
C GLY A 222 19.24 0.44 12.37
N GLU A 223 18.06 1.07 12.34
CA GLU A 223 16.76 0.47 12.67
C GLU A 223 15.81 0.54 11.45
N PRO A 224 16.12 -0.15 10.34
CA PRO A 224 15.30 -0.13 9.12
C PRO A 224 13.87 -0.65 9.35
N ASP A 225 13.69 -1.50 10.34
CA ASP A 225 12.41 -2.07 10.80
C ASP A 225 11.45 -1.03 11.38
N LYS A 226 11.95 0.16 11.74
CA LYS A 226 11.12 1.29 12.16
C LYS A 226 10.57 2.13 11.00
N ALA A 227 10.88 1.82 9.74
CA ALA A 227 10.24 2.49 8.62
C ALA A 227 8.79 2.02 8.51
N ARG A 228 7.83 2.95 8.47
CA ARG A 228 6.39 2.65 8.39
C ARG A 228 5.76 3.07 7.07
N ARG A 229 6.26 4.15 6.49
CA ARG A 229 5.82 4.62 5.16
C ARG A 229 6.94 5.32 4.43
N MET A 230 7.02 5.08 3.13
CA MET A 230 7.84 5.86 2.22
C MET A 230 7.04 6.14 0.95
N ALA A 231 6.77 7.42 0.68
CA ALA A 231 6.05 7.85 -0.51
C ALA A 231 6.84 8.90 -1.27
N CYS A 232 6.71 8.96 -2.58
CA CYS A 232 7.35 9.97 -3.42
C CYS A 232 6.71 10.10 -4.81
N ARG A 233 7.14 11.14 -5.52
CA ARG A 233 6.88 11.37 -6.93
C ARG A 233 8.19 11.44 -7.71
N PHE A 234 8.33 10.66 -8.77
CA PHE A 234 9.43 10.79 -9.72
C PHE A 234 9.24 12.05 -10.56
N ALA A 235 10.21 12.95 -10.55
CA ALA A 235 10.08 14.31 -11.09
C ALA A 235 11.11 14.63 -12.18
N GLY A 236 12.25 13.94 -12.18
CA GLY A 236 13.33 14.18 -13.12
C GLY A 236 14.19 12.94 -13.33
N THR A 237 15.12 13.08 -14.26
CA THR A 237 16.04 12.02 -14.70
C THR A 237 17.42 12.25 -14.10
N LEU A 238 18.11 11.18 -13.72
CA LEU A 238 19.48 11.22 -13.26
C LEU A 238 20.35 10.34 -14.16
N TYR A 239 21.50 10.84 -14.58
CA TYR A 239 22.48 10.00 -15.25
C TYR A 239 23.39 9.29 -14.23
N PRO A 240 23.83 8.06 -14.51
CA PRO A 240 24.76 7.33 -13.64
C PRO A 240 26.07 8.10 -13.42
N GLY A 241 26.64 7.96 -12.22
CA GLY A 241 27.86 8.65 -11.79
C GLY A 241 27.65 10.06 -11.24
N ILE A 242 26.45 10.65 -11.41
CA ILE A 242 26.15 12.01 -10.96
C ILE A 242 25.77 12.01 -9.48
N ALA A 243 26.40 12.88 -8.71
CA ALA A 243 26.13 13.04 -7.29
C ALA A 243 24.70 13.55 -7.03
N ILE A 244 24.10 13.08 -5.94
CA ILE A 244 22.76 13.47 -5.49
C ILE A 244 22.81 14.06 -4.08
N LYS A 245 21.78 14.84 -3.74
CA LYS A 245 21.51 15.28 -2.36
C LYS A 245 20.10 14.88 -1.97
N THR A 246 19.97 14.08 -0.92
CA THR A 246 18.70 13.82 -0.25
C THR A 246 18.50 14.90 0.81
N LEU A 247 17.49 15.74 0.61
CA LEU A 247 17.14 16.84 1.49
C LEU A 247 15.94 16.42 2.35
N ILE A 248 16.06 16.55 3.67
CA ILE A 248 15.09 15.99 4.63
C ILE A 248 14.68 17.09 5.60
N TRP A 249 13.36 17.22 5.82
CA TRP A 249 12.77 18.10 6.82
C TRP A 249 11.89 17.27 7.75
N LYS A 250 12.19 17.26 9.05
CA LYS A 250 11.27 16.78 10.08
C LYS A 250 10.08 17.73 10.17
N THR A 251 8.88 17.16 10.15
CA THR A 251 7.63 17.92 10.23
C THR A 251 6.88 17.64 11.52
N GLU A 252 6.95 16.41 12.01
CA GLU A 252 6.38 15.91 13.26
C GLU A 252 7.37 14.89 13.87
N ASP A 253 7.15 14.41 15.10
CA ASP A 253 8.13 13.57 15.83
C ASP A 253 8.57 12.32 15.05
N GLU A 254 7.64 11.72 14.32
CA GLU A 254 7.81 10.45 13.62
C GLU A 254 7.60 10.58 12.09
N LYS A 255 7.77 11.79 11.57
CA LYS A 255 7.46 12.10 10.18
C LYS A 255 8.39 13.16 9.60
N ALA A 256 8.84 12.89 8.39
CA ALA A 256 9.63 13.82 7.60
C ALA A 256 9.09 13.93 6.18
N VAL A 257 9.34 15.09 5.57
CA VAL A 257 9.23 15.26 4.13
C VAL A 257 10.61 15.33 3.51
N TRP A 258 10.75 14.84 2.29
CA TRP A 258 12.05 14.73 1.64
C TRP A 258 11.98 14.92 0.13
N LYS A 259 13.13 15.21 -0.48
CA LYS A 259 13.32 15.23 -1.93
C LYS A 259 14.76 14.86 -2.28
N VAL A 260 14.97 14.44 -3.52
CA VAL A 260 16.31 14.21 -4.07
C VAL A 260 16.55 15.20 -5.19
N ILE A 261 17.71 15.86 -5.15
CA ILE A 261 18.17 16.76 -6.21
C ILE A 261 19.49 16.28 -6.80
N ASN A 262 19.72 16.62 -8.06
CA ASN A 262 21.03 16.56 -8.68
C ASN A 262 21.97 17.52 -7.91
N ALA A 263 23.11 17.03 -7.44
CA ALA A 263 24.02 17.81 -6.59
C ALA A 263 24.71 18.96 -7.34
N GLU A 264 24.82 18.86 -8.67
CA GLU A 264 25.50 19.80 -9.56
C GLU A 264 24.53 20.89 -10.05
N THR A 265 23.34 20.48 -10.53
CA THR A 265 22.37 21.41 -11.15
C THR A 265 21.28 21.88 -10.20
N ASN A 266 21.06 21.17 -9.09
CA ASN A 266 19.90 21.30 -8.19
C ASN A 266 18.55 20.94 -8.82
N ASP A 267 18.55 20.31 -10.00
CA ASP A 267 17.32 19.78 -10.61
C ASP A 267 16.68 18.73 -9.69
N ILE A 268 15.36 18.76 -9.60
CA ILE A 268 14.59 17.82 -8.76
C ILE A 268 14.47 16.48 -9.47
N ILE A 269 14.97 15.42 -8.83
CA ILE A 269 14.91 14.05 -9.34
C ILE A 269 13.71 13.31 -8.73
N ILE A 270 13.59 13.36 -7.40
CA ILE A 270 12.46 12.83 -6.65
C ILE A 270 11.87 13.97 -5.83
N ASN A 271 10.55 14.10 -5.84
CA ASN A 271 9.81 15.15 -5.15
C ASN A 271 8.69 14.58 -4.28
N ASN A 272 8.04 15.46 -3.51
CA ASN A 272 6.87 15.13 -2.68
C ASN A 272 7.11 13.93 -1.75
N GLY A 273 8.35 13.78 -1.27
CA GLY A 273 8.72 12.66 -0.42
C GLY A 273 8.04 12.77 0.94
N ILE A 274 7.46 11.67 1.41
CA ILE A 274 6.99 11.49 2.78
C ILE A 274 7.71 10.27 3.35
N PHE A 275 8.15 10.38 4.59
CA PHE A 275 8.68 9.26 5.35
C PHE A 275 8.08 9.28 6.75
N GLU A 276 7.41 8.21 7.12
CA GLU A 276 6.91 8.00 8.49
C GLU A 276 7.66 6.83 9.09
N PHE A 277 8.12 6.99 10.32
CA PHE A 277 8.99 6.06 11.01
C PHE A 277 8.60 5.93 12.48
N GLY A 278 9.25 5.06 13.23
CA GLY A 278 8.92 4.79 14.64
C GLY A 278 8.41 3.37 14.82
N ASP A 279 7.90 3.08 16.01
CA ASP A 279 7.34 1.76 16.28
C ASP A 279 6.13 1.54 15.37
N ILE A 280 6.11 0.39 14.68
CA ILE A 280 4.91 -0.06 13.98
C ILE A 280 3.83 -0.15 15.06
N PRO A 281 2.75 0.64 15.00
CA PRO A 281 1.73 0.62 16.04
C PRO A 281 1.28 -0.83 16.21
N LYS A 282 1.49 -1.39 17.41
CA LYS A 282 1.13 -2.77 17.75
C LYS A 282 -0.38 -2.88 17.84
N ASP A 283 -1.07 -2.86 16.70
CA ASP A 283 -2.53 -2.80 16.64
C ASP A 283 -3.16 -1.79 17.64
N GLU A 284 -2.41 -0.74 18.01
CA GLU A 284 -2.99 0.45 18.63
C GLU A 284 -3.53 1.27 17.47
N ILE A 285 -4.75 0.92 17.09
CA ILE A 285 -5.59 1.71 16.19
C ILE A 285 -5.77 3.11 16.82
N GLY A 286 -4.82 3.98 16.52
CA GLY A 286 -4.93 5.43 16.56
C GLY A 286 -5.43 5.88 15.19
N PHE A 287 -6.74 5.97 15.02
CA PHE A 287 -7.31 6.80 13.97
C PHE A 287 -7.21 8.24 14.46
N ASN A 288 -6.14 8.94 14.11
CA ASN A 288 -6.17 10.38 13.88
C ASN A 288 -4.98 10.75 12.98
N ASP A 289 -5.31 11.57 11.98
CA ASP A 289 -4.41 12.31 11.10
C ASP A 289 -3.78 11.58 9.91
N ARG A 290 -4.64 11.25 8.93
CA ARG A 290 -4.28 11.49 7.51
C ARG A 290 -5.36 12.27 6.77
N VAL A 291 -4.97 13.47 6.37
CA VAL A 291 -5.64 14.31 5.37
C VAL A 291 -5.45 13.67 3.99
N VAL A 292 -6.49 13.00 3.46
CA VAL A 292 -6.81 13.03 2.03
C VAL A 292 -8.33 13.03 1.88
N ALA A 293 -8.85 14.11 1.31
CA ALA A 293 -10.26 14.29 1.00
C ALA A 293 -10.72 13.29 -0.06
N VAL A 294 -11.47 12.26 0.36
CA VAL A 294 -12.61 11.73 -0.41
C VAL A 294 -13.71 11.49 0.61
N THR A 295 -14.85 12.12 0.39
CA THR A 295 -16.03 12.11 1.24
C THR A 295 -16.65 10.71 1.35
N GLY A 296 -16.69 10.14 2.57
CA GLY A 296 -17.64 9.08 2.97
C GLY A 296 -17.03 7.78 3.53
N GLY A 297 -17.17 7.55 4.85
CA GLY A 297 -16.92 6.27 5.58
C GLY A 297 -15.68 6.35 6.49
N GLY A 298 -15.72 6.18 7.81
CA GLY A 298 -16.62 5.44 8.70
C GLY A 298 -15.73 4.48 9.50
N ASP A 299 -15.56 4.72 10.81
CA ASP A 299 -14.59 4.03 11.67
C ASP A 299 -14.60 2.49 11.49
N MET A 300 -13.44 1.87 11.23
CA MET A 300 -13.30 0.40 11.14
C MET A 300 -13.13 -0.20 12.54
N ASN A 301 -14.17 -0.09 13.36
CA ASN A 301 -14.32 -0.71 14.68
C ASN A 301 -15.77 -1.21 14.87
N PRO A 302 -16.10 -2.04 15.87
CA PRO A 302 -17.45 -2.56 16.03
C PRO A 302 -18.56 -1.49 15.95
N ALA A 303 -18.40 -0.36 16.65
CA ALA A 303 -19.39 0.73 16.60
C ALA A 303 -19.55 1.35 15.20
N GLY A 304 -18.46 1.56 14.47
CA GLY A 304 -18.51 2.07 13.11
C GLY A 304 -19.04 1.05 12.10
N LEU A 305 -18.79 -0.24 12.32
CA LEU A 305 -19.36 -1.32 11.50
C LEU A 305 -20.87 -1.47 11.73
N PHE A 306 -21.35 -1.41 12.97
CA PHE A 306 -22.80 -1.38 13.27
C PHE A 306 -23.49 -0.16 12.66
N LYS A 307 -22.82 1.00 12.57
CA LYS A 307 -23.34 2.16 11.84
C LYS A 307 -23.47 1.94 10.32
N ARG A 308 -22.64 1.05 9.76
CA ARG A 308 -22.61 0.72 8.32
C ARG A 308 -23.48 -0.49 7.97
N MET A 309 -23.85 -1.32 8.94
CA MET A 309 -24.75 -2.46 8.72
C MET A 309 -26.05 -2.11 7.98
N PRO A 310 -26.71 -0.96 8.23
CA PRO A 310 -27.89 -0.56 7.47
C PRO A 310 -27.60 -0.35 5.97
N ASP A 311 -26.37 0.05 5.60
CA ASP A 311 -25.97 0.31 4.21
C ASP A 311 -25.85 -0.98 3.39
N VAL A 312 -25.54 -2.10 4.05
CA VAL A 312 -25.40 -3.44 3.43
C VAL A 312 -26.61 -4.35 3.67
N PHE A 313 -27.70 -3.79 4.20
CA PHE A 313 -28.93 -4.53 4.49
C PHE A 313 -29.77 -4.79 3.24
N LYS A 314 -30.08 -6.06 2.99
CA LYS A 314 -30.86 -6.54 1.84
C LYS A 314 -32.34 -6.56 2.19
N LYS A 315 -33.01 -5.40 2.09
CA LYS A 315 -34.44 -5.21 2.44
C LYS A 315 -35.36 -6.30 1.89
N GLU A 316 -35.22 -6.67 0.61
CA GLU A 316 -36.06 -7.68 -0.02
C GLU A 316 -35.83 -9.10 0.54
N ALA A 317 -34.62 -9.42 1.00
CA ALA A 317 -34.32 -10.71 1.61
C ALA A 317 -34.93 -10.84 3.02
N ALA A 318 -35.35 -9.72 3.62
CA ALA A 318 -35.92 -9.62 4.96
C ALA A 318 -37.47 -9.49 4.98
N ALA A 319 -38.14 -9.70 3.85
CA ALA A 319 -39.61 -9.68 3.77
C ALA A 319 -40.22 -10.76 4.69
N GLY A 320 -41.17 -10.35 5.54
CA GLY A 320 -41.86 -11.24 6.48
C GLY A 320 -41.01 -11.76 7.65
N MET A 321 -39.80 -11.22 7.87
CA MET A 321 -38.97 -11.58 9.02
C MET A 321 -39.41 -10.81 10.28
N ASP A 322 -39.32 -11.47 11.43
CA ASP A 322 -39.40 -10.85 12.76
C ASP A 322 -38.35 -11.55 13.63
N VAL A 323 -37.20 -10.90 13.81
CA VAL A 323 -36.04 -11.48 14.52
C VAL A 323 -35.22 -10.40 15.22
N VAL A 324 -34.75 -10.72 16.42
CA VAL A 324 -33.85 -9.86 17.21
C VAL A 324 -32.54 -10.59 17.47
N PHE A 325 -31.45 -10.07 16.92
CA PHE A 325 -30.09 -10.55 17.19
C PHE A 325 -29.42 -9.71 18.27
N GLN A 326 -28.84 -10.37 19.26
CA GLN A 326 -27.93 -9.76 20.22
C GLN A 326 -26.49 -10.03 19.79
N PHE A 327 -25.66 -8.98 19.75
CA PHE A 327 -24.22 -9.10 19.53
C PHE A 327 -23.47 -8.64 20.77
N ASN A 328 -22.74 -9.55 21.39
CA ASN A 328 -21.88 -9.28 22.54
C ASN A 328 -20.42 -9.28 22.07
N ILE A 329 -19.93 -8.09 21.76
CA ILE A 329 -18.58 -7.91 21.21
C ILE A 329 -17.62 -7.60 22.36
N LYS A 330 -16.71 -8.54 22.66
CA LYS A 330 -15.76 -8.44 23.77
C LYS A 330 -14.48 -7.73 23.34
N GLY A 331 -13.98 -6.80 24.14
CA GLY A 331 -12.70 -6.13 23.88
C GLY A 331 -12.78 -4.62 24.09
N PRO A 332 -11.65 -3.91 24.02
CA PRO A 332 -11.58 -2.47 24.28
C PRO A 332 -12.42 -1.62 23.33
N LYS A 333 -12.76 -2.15 22.14
CA LYS A 333 -13.59 -1.47 21.13
C LYS A 333 -14.93 -2.16 20.90
N GLY A 334 -15.23 -3.16 21.74
CA GLY A 334 -16.46 -3.92 21.70
C GLY A 334 -17.66 -3.16 22.26
N GLY A 335 -18.66 -3.91 22.68
CA GLY A 335 -19.93 -3.43 23.19
C GLY A 335 -21.06 -4.36 22.81
N ASP A 336 -22.20 -4.12 23.44
CA ASP A 336 -23.42 -4.88 23.21
C ASP A 336 -24.32 -4.14 22.22
N TRP A 337 -24.85 -4.89 21.25
CA TRP A 337 -25.65 -4.32 20.16
C TRP A 337 -26.86 -5.18 19.87
N ILE A 338 -27.97 -4.49 19.63
CA ILE A 338 -29.24 -5.09 19.23
C ILE A 338 -29.43 -4.81 17.75
N VAL A 339 -29.63 -5.86 16.96
CA VAL A 339 -30.03 -5.78 15.55
C VAL A 339 -31.42 -6.40 15.44
N ALA A 340 -32.45 -5.55 15.37
CA ALA A 340 -33.84 -5.96 15.22
C ALA A 340 -34.28 -5.82 13.77
N VAL A 341 -34.73 -6.92 13.17
CA VAL A 341 -35.21 -6.95 11.79
C VAL A 341 -36.69 -7.30 11.80
N LYS A 342 -37.51 -6.41 11.25
CA LYS A 342 -38.95 -6.58 11.15
C LYS A 342 -39.44 -6.14 9.77
N ASP A 343 -39.96 -7.09 9.00
CA ASP A 343 -40.51 -6.91 7.66
C ASP A 343 -39.85 -5.81 6.81
N LYS A 344 -38.68 -6.13 6.23
CA LYS A 344 -37.85 -5.22 5.42
C LYS A 344 -37.27 -4.00 6.14
N GLU A 345 -37.48 -3.84 7.44
CA GLU A 345 -36.84 -2.82 8.27
C GLU A 345 -35.76 -3.43 9.17
N CYS A 346 -34.72 -2.65 9.45
CA CYS A 346 -33.60 -3.03 10.30
C CYS A 346 -33.29 -1.86 11.24
N ASP A 347 -33.46 -2.07 12.54
CA ASP A 347 -33.11 -1.14 13.61
C ASP A 347 -31.88 -1.67 14.34
N ILE A 348 -30.85 -0.82 14.46
CA ILE A 348 -29.58 -1.17 15.10
C ILE A 348 -29.28 -0.14 16.17
N LYS A 349 -29.07 -0.62 17.40
CA LYS A 349 -28.79 0.24 18.54
C LYS A 349 -27.86 -0.43 19.56
N PRO A 350 -27.05 0.34 20.31
CA PRO A 350 -26.28 -0.19 21.42
C PRO A 350 -27.21 -0.64 22.56
N GLY A 351 -26.85 -1.71 23.25
CA GLY A 351 -27.53 -2.25 24.42
C GLY A 351 -27.70 -3.77 24.41
N GLU A 352 -28.40 -4.26 25.42
CA GLU A 352 -28.78 -5.66 25.56
C GLU A 352 -30.29 -5.84 25.32
N ALA A 353 -30.66 -6.76 24.44
CA ALA A 353 -32.05 -7.14 24.20
C ALA A 353 -32.59 -7.92 25.40
N GLN A 354 -33.83 -7.64 25.81
CA GLN A 354 -34.48 -8.39 26.89
C GLN A 354 -34.78 -9.85 26.49
N ASN A 355 -35.16 -10.08 25.23
CA ASN A 355 -35.50 -11.39 24.70
C ASN A 355 -34.94 -11.52 23.27
N PRO A 356 -33.62 -11.71 23.09
CA PRO A 356 -33.06 -11.95 21.78
C PRO A 356 -33.44 -13.35 21.29
N ASP A 357 -33.66 -13.48 19.99
CA ASP A 357 -33.84 -14.78 19.34
C ASP A 357 -32.54 -15.56 19.26
N CYS A 358 -31.42 -14.86 19.04
CA CYS A 358 -30.09 -15.43 19.04
C CYS A 358 -29.06 -14.41 19.53
N THR A 359 -28.07 -14.90 20.29
CA THR A 359 -26.96 -14.11 20.79
C THR A 359 -25.64 -14.59 20.17
N LEU A 360 -24.89 -13.66 19.58
CA LEU A 360 -23.57 -13.88 19.00
C LEU A 360 -22.52 -13.25 19.91
N THR A 361 -21.58 -14.05 20.40
CA THR A 361 -20.49 -13.57 21.25
C THR A 361 -19.14 -13.82 20.59
N MET A 362 -18.33 -12.77 20.43
CA MET A 362 -16.97 -12.86 19.86
C MET A 362 -16.12 -11.68 20.34
N SER A 363 -14.81 -11.67 20.04
CA SER A 363 -13.99 -10.47 20.29
C SER A 363 -14.25 -9.38 19.24
N ASP A 364 -13.93 -8.13 19.56
CA ASP A 364 -13.93 -6.99 18.63
C ASP A 364 -13.08 -7.25 17.39
N ASP A 365 -11.88 -7.81 17.55
CA ASP A 365 -11.03 -8.23 16.43
C ASP A 365 -11.70 -9.28 15.53
N ASN A 366 -12.36 -10.28 16.14
CA ASN A 366 -13.03 -11.34 15.39
C ASN A 366 -14.28 -10.80 14.68
N PHE A 367 -14.97 -9.84 15.29
CA PHE A 367 -16.11 -9.16 14.68
C PHE A 367 -15.70 -8.37 13.45
N VAL A 368 -14.62 -7.58 13.55
CA VAL A 368 -14.07 -6.87 12.39
C VAL A 368 -13.68 -7.87 11.29
N LYS A 369 -12.94 -8.93 11.62
CA LYS A 369 -12.54 -9.96 10.63
C LYS A 369 -13.72 -10.65 9.96
N LEU A 370 -14.80 -10.89 10.70
CA LEU A 370 -16.03 -11.48 10.15
C LEU A 370 -16.74 -10.50 9.21
N PHE A 371 -16.82 -9.23 9.62
CA PHE A 371 -17.48 -8.17 8.85
C PHE A 371 -16.72 -7.73 7.60
N THR A 372 -15.41 -7.93 7.56
CA THR A 372 -14.56 -7.59 6.40
C THR A 372 -14.25 -8.82 5.53
N GLY A 373 -14.93 -9.95 5.75
CA GLY A 373 -14.72 -11.18 4.99
C GLY A 373 -13.36 -11.87 5.17
N VAL A 374 -12.55 -11.46 6.15
CA VAL A 374 -11.25 -12.09 6.47
C VAL A 374 -11.45 -13.46 7.12
N MET A 375 -12.56 -13.65 7.84
CA MET A 375 -12.94 -14.91 8.47
C MET A 375 -14.43 -15.17 8.20
N THR A 376 -14.78 -16.40 7.83
CA THR A 376 -16.19 -16.77 7.65
C THR A 376 -16.86 -17.11 8.98
N SER A 377 -18.19 -16.98 9.08
CA SER A 377 -18.93 -17.33 10.31
C SER A 377 -18.74 -18.81 10.68
N MET A 378 -18.63 -19.70 9.68
CA MET A 378 -18.35 -21.12 9.89
C MET A 378 -16.96 -21.36 10.48
N GLN A 379 -15.93 -20.63 10.00
CA GLN A 379 -14.59 -20.70 10.58
C GLN A 379 -14.57 -20.14 11.99
N ALA A 380 -15.26 -19.02 12.23
CA ALA A 380 -15.34 -18.40 13.54
C ALA A 380 -16.00 -19.33 14.56
N PHE A 381 -17.12 -19.96 14.19
CA PHE A 381 -17.84 -20.89 15.07
C PHE A 381 -17.08 -22.18 15.34
N SER A 382 -16.59 -22.86 14.29
CA SER A 382 -15.86 -24.13 14.44
C SER A 382 -14.53 -24.01 15.19
N SER A 383 -13.90 -22.83 15.19
CA SER A 383 -12.69 -22.55 15.95
C SER A 383 -12.95 -22.00 17.36
N GLY A 384 -14.20 -21.87 17.79
CA GLY A 384 -14.59 -21.32 19.10
C GLY A 384 -14.40 -19.80 19.23
N LYS A 385 -14.15 -19.09 18.12
CA LYS A 385 -13.98 -17.63 18.05
C LYS A 385 -15.31 -16.86 18.02
N LEU A 386 -16.38 -17.54 17.63
CA LEU A 386 -17.77 -17.11 17.70
C LEU A 386 -18.55 -18.15 18.52
N SER A 387 -19.23 -17.69 19.57
CA SER A 387 -20.19 -18.48 20.33
C SER A 387 -21.60 -18.03 19.99
N LEU A 388 -22.51 -18.99 19.82
CA LEU A 388 -23.92 -18.75 19.54
C LEU A 388 -24.77 -19.29 20.69
N ASP A 389 -25.78 -18.53 21.10
CA ASP A 389 -26.80 -18.94 22.07
C ASP A 389 -28.21 -18.59 21.52
N GLY A 390 -29.24 -19.31 21.96
CA GLY A 390 -30.61 -19.19 21.42
C GLY A 390 -30.85 -20.00 20.14
N ASP A 391 -31.64 -19.46 19.21
CA ASP A 391 -32.00 -20.10 17.94
C ASP A 391 -30.88 -19.97 16.90
N ILE A 392 -30.05 -21.01 16.83
CA ILE A 392 -28.91 -21.09 15.91
C ILE A 392 -29.36 -21.05 14.43
N MET A 393 -30.57 -21.52 14.10
CA MET A 393 -31.04 -21.45 12.72
C MET A 393 -31.33 -20.00 12.31
N LYS A 394 -31.82 -19.18 13.25
CA LYS A 394 -32.01 -17.75 13.01
C LYS A 394 -30.67 -17.02 12.82
N SER A 395 -29.58 -17.45 13.44
CA SER A 395 -28.26 -16.82 13.26
C SER A 395 -27.78 -16.86 11.80
N GLN A 396 -28.16 -17.89 11.03
CA GLN A 396 -27.83 -18.02 9.61
C GLN A 396 -28.52 -16.96 8.73
N LEU A 397 -29.61 -16.35 9.22
CA LEU A 397 -30.31 -15.29 8.48
C LEU A 397 -29.45 -14.04 8.33
N ILE A 398 -28.47 -13.81 9.21
CA ILE A 398 -27.56 -12.65 9.14
C ILE A 398 -26.83 -12.61 7.80
N GLU A 399 -26.26 -13.73 7.35
CA GLU A 399 -25.55 -13.81 6.05
C GLU A 399 -26.51 -13.66 4.85
N LYS A 400 -27.79 -13.99 5.04
CA LYS A 400 -28.81 -13.82 4.00
C LYS A 400 -29.22 -12.35 3.84
N ILE A 401 -29.31 -11.62 4.94
CA ILE A 401 -29.86 -10.25 4.97
C ILE A 401 -28.80 -9.14 5.00
N PHE A 402 -27.52 -9.47 5.18
CA PHE A 402 -26.41 -8.51 5.11
C PHE A 402 -25.33 -8.98 4.12
N ASP A 403 -24.78 -8.06 3.32
CA ASP A 403 -23.58 -8.32 2.51
C ASP A 403 -22.31 -7.97 3.28
N LEU A 404 -21.74 -8.95 3.99
CA LEU A 404 -20.61 -8.75 4.92
C LEU A 404 -19.23 -8.90 4.25
N ASN A 405 -19.13 -8.81 2.92
CA ASN A 405 -17.88 -8.92 2.16
C ASN A 405 -17.51 -7.56 1.52
N LEU A 406 -17.43 -6.50 2.33
CA LEU A 406 -17.04 -5.15 1.90
C LEU A 406 -15.53 -4.98 1.73
#